data_AF-A0A3B0CK93-F1
#
_entry.id   AF-A0A3B0CK93-F1
#
_cell.length_a   1.000
_cell.length_b   1.000
_cell.length_c   1.000
_cell.angle_alpha   90.00
_cell.angle_beta   90.00
_cell.angle_gamma   90.00
#
_symmetry.space_group_name_H-M   'P 1'
#
loop_
_entity.id
_entity.type
_entity.pdbx_description
1 polymer ?
#
loop_
_entity_poly.entity_id
_entity_poly.type
_entity_poly.pdbx_seq_one_letter_code
_entity_poly.pdbx_strand_id
1 'polypeptide(L)'
;MNVIRKNKIGMLGKWFVLVLLVAVVGCSSLGGLDLNKALLSGFDTTSMQGNSTISLELKLDPKKQPDDKTKAMVELLNGMKVELKQLKMESRERMSIAGQLTLAKGAIPFQLFAAPDRMVLKIDGAPETMVFPFGLSGVMPMSDGDLMFSEALQSIMAKYKEKGIDKTYASLIVNNLPNPKSIGVSSGTETIHNEQVNGYKLETTIGGSELLPLLKTFIRNLTKDDQMLRQLVSQLYDVVWPVVEPYLKQGALELPMSGSADPFGSVEALGPVEAFGMFGGIRDSLMDVAADKELAVDMLHTLVKQVLYIAYIGVDSMGRGENNPIKDILGDKTYAKAKLFFDRDLALRKSDIELSVGPQSEDTSGISAIVLRIASEYWELNKPVKADVVEAGAKPFILGKNGTFLEWMKTIEPSSLLGELLADEIKRQSVPPFTYETKSILIPVGEAGTALGKTAYIENGTAYAALDMLALKMDADAAYNGDTATITTYWDSVIELTIGSSNAIIDGESYEMDGTVRKHNGLVYVPCRFIAEELGGYVWFDEEQNVIVVEWYE
;
A
#
# COMPACT_ATOMS: atom_id res chain seq x y z
N MET A 1 -1.06 -17.45 -4.25
CA MET A 1 -1.51 -16.09 -4.64
C MET A 1 -0.72 -15.06 -3.80
N ASN A 2 0.61 -15.22 -3.74
CA ASN A 2 1.49 -14.53 -2.79
C ASN A 2 2.32 -13.42 -3.45
N VAL A 3 1.74 -12.68 -4.39
CA VAL A 3 2.40 -11.50 -4.96
C VAL A 3 1.32 -10.46 -5.25
N ILE A 4 0.97 -9.67 -4.24
CA ILE A 4 0.68 -8.22 -4.28
C ILE A 4 0.87 -7.80 -2.82
N ARG A 5 2.13 -7.59 -2.42
CA ARG A 5 2.43 -6.91 -1.15
C ARG A 5 2.29 -5.42 -1.39
N LYS A 6 1.45 -4.82 -0.54
CA LYS A 6 1.37 -3.41 -0.14
C LYS A 6 1.74 -2.39 -1.22
N ASN A 7 0.74 -1.87 -1.93
CA ASN A 7 0.75 -0.46 -2.33
C ASN A 7 -0.66 0.11 -2.20
N LYS A 8 -0.82 1.05 -1.26
CA LYS A 8 -2.05 1.80 -1.02
C LYS A 8 -2.19 2.84 -2.13
N ILE A 9 -2.89 2.51 -3.21
CA ILE A 9 -3.28 3.51 -4.21
C ILE A 9 -4.56 4.19 -3.70
N GLY A 10 -4.38 5.29 -2.95
CA GLY A 10 -5.47 6.12 -2.45
C GLY A 10 -6.22 6.90 -3.54
N MET A 11 -7.22 7.69 -3.16
CA MET A 11 -8.08 8.49 -4.05
C MET A 11 -7.31 9.41 -5.03
N LEU A 12 -6.11 9.88 -4.65
CA LEU A 12 -5.17 10.59 -5.51
C LEU A 12 -4.65 9.74 -6.68
N GLY A 13 -4.57 8.42 -6.52
CA GLY A 13 -4.10 7.50 -7.56
C GLY A 13 -5.08 7.34 -8.74
N LYS A 14 -6.38 7.53 -8.52
CA LYS A 14 -7.37 7.54 -9.61
C LYS A 14 -7.22 8.80 -10.48
N TRP A 15 -6.96 9.95 -9.86
CA TRP A 15 -6.62 11.17 -10.57
C TRP A 15 -5.23 11.09 -11.18
N PHE A 16 -4.25 10.47 -10.53
CA PHE A 16 -2.90 10.30 -11.07
C PHE A 16 -2.90 9.43 -12.33
N VAL A 17 -3.69 8.35 -12.38
CA VAL A 17 -3.90 7.57 -13.60
C VAL A 17 -4.63 8.41 -14.64
N LEU A 18 -5.74 9.09 -14.31
CA LEU A 18 -6.48 9.92 -15.28
C LEU A 18 -5.66 11.11 -15.84
N VAL A 19 -4.77 11.68 -15.03
CA VAL A 19 -3.84 12.77 -15.36
C VAL A 19 -2.63 12.26 -16.15
N LEU A 20 -2.14 11.04 -15.87
CA LEU A 20 -1.17 10.34 -16.74
C LEU A 20 -1.76 10.00 -18.12
N LEU A 21 -3.09 9.79 -18.19
CA LEU A 21 -3.81 9.43 -19.41
C LEU A 21 -4.17 10.62 -20.31
N VAL A 22 -4.07 11.84 -19.81
CA VAL A 22 -4.43 13.04 -20.55
C VAL A 22 -3.35 14.07 -20.33
N ALA A 23 -2.33 13.99 -21.17
CA ALA A 23 -1.18 14.85 -21.06
C ALA A 23 -1.12 15.73 -22.32
N VAL A 24 -1.18 17.06 -22.16
CA VAL A 24 -0.88 18.00 -23.23
C VAL A 24 0.08 19.09 -22.76
N VAL A 25 1.17 19.28 -23.50
CA VAL A 25 1.95 20.54 -23.46
C VAL A 25 1.66 21.29 -24.74
N GLY A 26 1.20 22.53 -24.61
CA GLY A 26 1.35 23.55 -25.64
C GLY A 26 0.27 24.62 -25.55
N CYS A 27 0.70 25.88 -25.40
CA CYS A 27 -0.09 27.11 -25.25
C CYS A 27 -1.00 27.47 -26.45
N SER A 28 -1.51 26.49 -27.19
CA SER A 28 -2.42 26.66 -28.30
C SER A 28 -3.56 25.65 -28.19
N SER A 29 -4.80 26.14 -28.26
CA SER A 29 -5.99 25.29 -28.25
C SER A 29 -5.91 24.23 -29.36
N LEU A 30 -5.91 22.95 -29.00
CA LEU A 30 -5.91 21.85 -29.97
C LEU A 30 -7.34 21.72 -30.51
N GLY A 31 -7.57 22.04 -31.78
CA GLY A 31 -8.93 22.01 -32.36
C GLY A 31 -9.93 22.95 -31.65
N GLY A 32 -9.43 24.02 -31.03
CA GLY A 32 -10.24 24.98 -30.26
C GLY A 32 -10.50 24.60 -28.80
N LEU A 33 -9.97 23.46 -28.32
CA LEU A 33 -9.98 23.07 -26.90
C LEU A 33 -8.69 23.52 -26.21
N ASP A 34 -8.80 24.35 -25.18
CA ASP A 34 -7.70 24.60 -24.24
C ASP A 34 -7.70 23.49 -23.18
N LEU A 35 -6.89 22.45 -23.41
CA LEU A 35 -6.90 21.27 -22.56
C LEU A 35 -6.36 21.56 -21.16
N ASN A 36 -5.36 22.43 -21.02
CA ASN A 36 -4.82 22.78 -19.70
C ASN A 36 -5.89 23.44 -18.85
N LYS A 37 -6.60 24.41 -19.44
CA LYS A 37 -7.73 25.05 -18.76
C LYS A 37 -8.87 24.06 -18.48
N ALA A 38 -9.15 23.13 -19.38
CA ALA A 38 -10.18 22.10 -19.19
C ALA A 38 -9.83 21.07 -18.09
N LEU A 39 -8.55 20.71 -17.94
CA LEU A 39 -8.10 19.83 -16.87
C LEU A 39 -8.11 20.57 -15.52
N LEU A 40 -7.71 21.84 -15.50
CA LEU A 40 -7.75 22.67 -14.30
C LEU A 40 -9.19 22.96 -13.85
N SER A 41 -10.12 23.21 -14.77
CA SER A 41 -11.54 23.42 -14.44
C SER A 41 -12.18 22.17 -13.79
N GLY A 42 -11.65 20.98 -14.08
CA GLY A 42 -12.04 19.74 -13.40
C GLY A 42 -11.85 19.83 -11.88
N PHE A 43 -10.80 20.51 -11.42
CA PHE A 43 -10.56 20.74 -9.99
C PHE A 43 -11.52 21.79 -9.40
N ASP A 44 -12.10 22.67 -10.19
CA ASP A 44 -13.05 23.69 -9.72
C ASP A 44 -14.46 23.14 -9.48
N THR A 45 -14.75 21.88 -9.84
CA THR A 45 -16.06 21.27 -9.62
C THR A 45 -16.27 21.00 -8.13
N THR A 46 -17.28 21.64 -7.55
CA THR A 46 -17.64 21.56 -6.11
C THR A 46 -18.91 20.78 -5.86
N SER A 47 -19.82 20.73 -6.84
CA SER A 47 -21.03 19.92 -6.84
C SER A 47 -21.27 19.32 -8.23
N MET A 48 -21.89 18.15 -8.29
CA MET A 48 -22.26 17.49 -9.54
C MET A 48 -23.28 16.36 -9.34
N GLN A 49 -24.01 16.04 -10.40
CA GLN A 49 -24.66 14.74 -10.55
C GLN A 49 -23.97 13.93 -11.65
N GLY A 50 -24.06 12.60 -11.56
CA GLY A 50 -23.44 11.75 -12.55
C GLY A 50 -23.90 10.30 -12.51
N ASN A 51 -23.46 9.55 -13.50
CA ASN A 51 -23.48 8.10 -13.49
C ASN A 51 -22.11 7.57 -13.96
N SER A 52 -21.77 6.35 -13.57
CA SER A 52 -20.54 5.69 -13.98
C SER A 52 -20.70 4.19 -14.04
N THR A 53 -20.12 3.55 -15.04
CA THR A 53 -20.02 2.10 -15.17
C THR A 53 -18.55 1.71 -15.24
N ILE A 54 -18.14 0.84 -14.33
CA ILE A 54 -16.80 0.26 -14.28
C ILE A 54 -16.93 -1.21 -14.62
N SER A 55 -16.26 -1.68 -15.66
CA SER A 55 -16.28 -3.10 -16.06
C SER A 55 -14.88 -3.66 -16.17
N LEU A 56 -14.73 -4.91 -15.74
CA LEU A 56 -13.51 -5.70 -15.87
C LEU A 56 -13.71 -6.77 -16.95
N GLU A 57 -12.70 -6.98 -17.78
CA GLU A 57 -12.66 -8.01 -18.80
C GLU A 57 -11.28 -8.68 -18.79
N LEU A 58 -11.25 -9.99 -18.58
CA LEU A 58 -10.09 -10.84 -18.80
C LEU A 58 -10.12 -11.36 -20.23
N LYS A 59 -9.19 -10.89 -21.06
CA LYS A 59 -9.03 -11.40 -22.43
C LYS A 59 -8.27 -12.71 -22.38
N LEU A 60 -8.80 -13.73 -23.05
CA LEU A 60 -8.15 -15.02 -23.19
C LEU A 60 -7.10 -15.00 -24.30
N ASP A 61 -6.07 -15.84 -24.19
CA ASP A 61 -5.15 -16.12 -25.28
C ASP A 61 -5.79 -17.14 -26.24
N PRO A 62 -6.00 -16.81 -27.52
CA PRO A 62 -6.61 -17.73 -28.48
C PRO A 62 -5.77 -18.99 -28.73
N LYS A 63 -4.48 -19.00 -28.35
CA LYS A 63 -3.55 -20.10 -28.56
C LYS A 63 -3.33 -20.97 -27.32
N LYS A 64 -3.82 -20.56 -26.14
CA LYS A 64 -3.62 -21.29 -24.88
C LYS A 64 -4.96 -21.44 -24.16
N GLN A 65 -5.38 -22.69 -23.97
CA GLN A 65 -6.61 -22.96 -23.23
C GLN A 65 -6.42 -22.64 -21.73
N PRO A 66 -7.35 -21.91 -21.11
CA PRO A 66 -7.25 -21.64 -19.67
C PRO A 66 -7.45 -22.93 -18.86
N ASP A 67 -6.74 -23.03 -17.74
CA ASP A 67 -7.00 -24.06 -16.72
C ASP A 67 -8.38 -23.84 -16.06
N ASP A 68 -8.89 -24.83 -15.32
CA ASP A 68 -10.25 -24.78 -14.77
C ASP A 68 -10.42 -23.67 -13.73
N LYS A 69 -9.36 -23.33 -13.00
CA LYS A 69 -9.38 -22.21 -12.05
C LYS A 69 -9.51 -20.88 -12.77
N THR A 70 -8.78 -20.71 -13.86
CA THR A 70 -8.86 -19.54 -14.74
C THR A 70 -10.21 -19.46 -15.44
N LYS A 71 -10.77 -20.57 -15.92
CA LYS A 71 -12.13 -20.59 -16.48
C LYS A 71 -13.16 -20.10 -15.46
N ALA A 72 -13.14 -20.62 -14.23
CA ALA A 72 -14.04 -20.19 -13.17
C ALA A 72 -13.88 -18.70 -12.84
N MET A 73 -12.64 -18.20 -12.80
CA MET A 73 -12.36 -16.78 -12.59
C MET A 73 -12.87 -15.91 -13.75
N VAL A 74 -12.70 -16.36 -14.99
CA VAL A 74 -13.19 -15.66 -16.19
C VAL A 74 -14.71 -15.63 -16.22
N GLU A 75 -15.38 -16.74 -15.89
CA GLU A 75 -16.85 -16.81 -15.78
C GLU A 75 -17.40 -15.87 -14.70
N LEU A 76 -16.66 -15.68 -13.61
CA LEU A 76 -17.05 -14.77 -12.53
C LEU A 76 -16.81 -13.29 -12.89
N LEU A 77 -15.63 -12.97 -13.43
CA LEU A 77 -15.19 -11.59 -13.63
C LEU A 77 -15.63 -11.00 -14.97
N ASN A 78 -15.69 -11.80 -16.05
CA ASN A 78 -16.15 -11.31 -17.34
C ASN A 78 -17.67 -11.13 -17.30
N GLY A 79 -18.09 -9.87 -17.33
CA GLY A 79 -19.49 -9.48 -17.13
C GLY A 79 -19.74 -8.80 -15.79
N MET A 80 -18.75 -8.80 -14.90
CA MET A 80 -18.80 -8.02 -13.68
C MET A 80 -18.79 -6.52 -14.01
N LYS A 81 -19.78 -5.79 -13.49
CA LYS A 81 -19.88 -4.33 -13.61
C LYS A 81 -20.22 -3.71 -12.27
N VAL A 82 -19.51 -2.65 -11.90
CA VAL A 82 -19.94 -1.76 -10.84
C VAL A 82 -20.63 -0.57 -11.50
N GLU A 83 -21.94 -0.47 -11.30
CA GLU A 83 -22.79 0.57 -11.89
C GLU A 83 -23.17 1.59 -10.83
N LEU A 84 -22.58 2.77 -10.89
CA LEU A 84 -22.96 3.94 -10.10
C LEU A 84 -24.09 4.64 -10.85
N LYS A 85 -25.33 4.22 -10.60
CA LYS A 85 -26.51 4.71 -11.35
C LYS A 85 -26.84 6.16 -11.02
N GLN A 86 -26.66 6.55 -9.77
CA GLN A 86 -26.86 7.91 -9.30
C GLN A 86 -25.70 8.28 -8.39
N LEU A 87 -24.82 9.15 -8.89
CA LEU A 87 -23.81 9.84 -8.12
C LEU A 87 -24.32 11.26 -7.87
N LYS A 88 -24.36 11.70 -6.62
CA LYS A 88 -24.68 13.07 -6.24
C LYS A 88 -23.61 13.60 -5.31
N MET A 89 -22.91 14.63 -5.74
CA MET A 89 -21.94 15.36 -4.94
C MET A 89 -22.57 16.72 -4.59
N GLU A 90 -22.97 16.86 -3.34
CA GLU A 90 -23.46 18.13 -2.78
C GLU A 90 -22.29 19.06 -2.46
N SER A 91 -21.19 18.49 -1.96
CA SER A 91 -19.91 19.16 -1.79
C SER A 91 -18.76 18.13 -1.84
N ARG A 92 -17.50 18.59 -1.82
CA ARG A 92 -16.32 17.69 -1.74
C ARG A 92 -16.31 16.78 -0.51
N GLU A 93 -17.05 17.14 0.54
CA GLU A 93 -17.10 16.41 1.81
C GLU A 93 -18.48 15.76 2.04
N ARG A 94 -19.41 15.89 1.08
CA ARG A 94 -20.76 15.34 1.19
C ARG A 94 -21.27 14.81 -0.15
N MET A 95 -21.42 13.49 -0.23
CA MET A 95 -21.86 12.83 -1.46
C MET A 95 -22.69 11.57 -1.18
N SER A 96 -23.47 11.15 -2.16
CA SER A 96 -24.20 9.89 -2.15
C SER A 96 -24.02 9.15 -3.47
N ILE A 97 -24.06 7.83 -3.40
CA ILE A 97 -24.02 6.92 -4.54
C ILE A 97 -25.13 5.89 -4.35
N ALA A 98 -26.01 5.74 -5.32
CA ALA A 98 -26.89 4.59 -5.46
C ALA A 98 -26.48 3.80 -6.70
N GLY A 99 -26.27 2.50 -6.55
CA GLY A 99 -25.70 1.67 -7.60
C GLY A 99 -25.98 0.19 -7.42
N GLN A 100 -25.32 -0.61 -8.24
CA GLN A 100 -25.36 -2.07 -8.13
C GLN A 100 -24.05 -2.70 -8.62
N LEU A 101 -23.70 -3.83 -8.03
CA LEU A 101 -22.70 -4.75 -8.56
C LEU A 101 -23.43 -5.80 -9.41
N THR A 102 -23.26 -5.74 -10.72
CA THR A 102 -23.83 -6.71 -11.66
C THR A 102 -22.83 -7.83 -11.90
N LEU A 103 -23.31 -9.06 -11.80
CA LEU A 103 -22.61 -10.32 -12.03
C LEU A 103 -23.40 -11.14 -13.06
N ALA A 104 -22.83 -12.21 -13.60
CA ALA A 104 -23.55 -13.12 -14.50
C ALA A 104 -24.80 -13.74 -13.85
N LYS A 105 -24.75 -13.97 -12.52
CA LYS A 105 -25.82 -14.59 -11.74
C LYS A 105 -26.93 -13.63 -11.27
N GLY A 106 -26.74 -12.32 -11.40
CA GLY A 106 -27.67 -11.32 -10.88
C GLY A 106 -27.00 -10.00 -10.52
N ALA A 107 -27.71 -9.12 -9.85
CA ALA A 107 -27.18 -7.83 -9.40
C ALA A 107 -27.38 -7.66 -7.89
N ILE A 108 -26.39 -7.03 -7.23
CA ILE A 108 -26.41 -6.70 -5.80
C ILE A 108 -26.53 -5.17 -5.67
N PRO A 109 -27.71 -4.63 -5.36
CA PRO A 109 -27.89 -3.20 -5.12
C PRO A 109 -27.08 -2.70 -3.92
N PHE A 110 -26.60 -1.46 -4.00
CA PHE A 110 -25.97 -0.78 -2.87
C PHE A 110 -26.26 0.72 -2.85
N GLN A 111 -26.17 1.30 -1.66
CA GLN A 111 -26.23 2.73 -1.41
C GLN A 111 -25.08 3.13 -0.48
N LEU A 112 -24.36 4.19 -0.84
CA LEU A 112 -23.31 4.78 -0.04
C LEU A 112 -23.66 6.25 0.20
N PHE A 113 -23.58 6.69 1.45
CA PHE A 113 -23.58 8.10 1.81
C PHE A 113 -22.29 8.43 2.53
N ALA A 114 -21.65 9.53 2.16
CA ALA A 114 -20.44 10.01 2.79
C ALA A 114 -20.63 11.46 3.23
N ALA A 115 -20.24 11.75 4.46
CA ALA A 115 -20.26 13.05 5.12
C ALA A 115 -18.86 13.35 5.69
N PRO A 116 -18.60 14.53 6.29
CA PRO A 116 -17.29 14.86 6.85
C PRO A 116 -16.84 13.92 7.98
N ASP A 117 -17.78 13.42 8.78
CA ASP A 117 -17.57 12.68 10.02
C ASP A 117 -17.87 11.17 9.92
N ARG A 118 -18.60 10.74 8.89
CA ARG A 118 -19.01 9.33 8.73
C ARG A 118 -19.28 8.93 7.29
N MET A 119 -19.21 7.63 7.04
CA MET A 119 -19.76 7.00 5.83
C MET A 119 -20.74 5.90 6.20
N VAL A 120 -21.78 5.72 5.40
CA VAL A 120 -22.83 4.72 5.60
C VAL A 120 -22.97 3.91 4.32
N LEU A 121 -22.72 2.61 4.39
CA LEU A 121 -22.86 1.66 3.29
C LEU A 121 -24.00 0.68 3.59
N LYS A 122 -25.02 0.72 2.76
CA LYS A 122 -26.09 -0.28 2.71
C LYS A 122 -25.89 -1.13 1.45
N ILE A 123 -25.83 -2.45 1.60
CA ILE A 123 -25.66 -3.39 0.50
C ILE A 123 -26.61 -4.56 0.68
N ASP A 124 -27.25 -4.98 -0.41
CA ASP A 124 -28.18 -6.10 -0.39
C ASP A 124 -27.45 -7.41 -0.05
N GLY A 125 -28.07 -8.24 0.79
CA GLY A 125 -27.46 -9.46 1.35
C GLY A 125 -26.65 -9.26 2.65
N ALA A 126 -26.41 -8.02 3.09
CA ALA A 126 -25.88 -7.75 4.43
C ALA A 126 -27.03 -7.40 5.40
N PRO A 127 -27.10 -8.03 6.58
CA PRO A 127 -28.22 -7.81 7.52
C PRO A 127 -28.16 -6.45 8.21
N GLU A 128 -26.94 -5.92 8.43
CA GLU A 128 -26.70 -4.65 9.10
C GLU A 128 -26.06 -3.64 8.15
N THR A 129 -26.55 -2.40 8.18
CA THR A 129 -25.92 -1.27 7.48
C THR A 129 -24.54 -1.02 8.10
N MET A 130 -23.52 -0.94 7.26
CA MET A 130 -22.16 -0.67 7.71
C MET A 130 -21.95 0.84 7.89
N VAL A 131 -21.42 1.24 9.05
CA VAL A 131 -21.06 2.63 9.35
C VAL A 131 -19.56 2.72 9.59
N PHE A 132 -18.89 3.57 8.82
CA PHE A 132 -17.51 3.97 9.06
C PHE A 132 -17.54 5.22 9.94
N PRO A 133 -16.92 5.20 11.14
CA PRO A 133 -16.88 6.36 12.05
C PRO A 133 -15.83 7.40 11.60
N PHE A 134 -15.57 7.46 10.30
CA PHE A 134 -14.71 8.43 9.64
C PHE A 134 -15.31 8.79 8.29
N GLY A 135 -15.14 10.04 7.89
CA GLY A 135 -15.75 10.61 6.70
C GLY A 135 -14.74 11.12 5.69
N LEU A 136 -15.19 12.05 4.84
CA LEU A 136 -14.39 12.65 3.76
C LEU A 136 -13.51 13.82 4.22
N SER A 137 -13.49 14.14 5.52
CA SER A 137 -12.59 15.15 6.09
C SER A 137 -11.11 14.80 5.96
N GLY A 138 -10.77 13.55 5.61
CA GLY A 138 -9.39 13.10 5.36
C GLY A 138 -8.57 12.84 6.62
N VAL A 139 -9.18 12.96 7.80
CA VAL A 139 -8.55 12.70 9.10
C VAL A 139 -9.04 11.34 9.61
N MET A 140 -8.15 10.36 9.63
CA MET A 140 -8.42 9.08 10.32
C MET A 140 -8.34 9.33 11.83
N PRO A 141 -9.24 8.76 12.65
CA PRO A 141 -9.08 8.81 14.09
C PRO A 141 -7.79 8.07 14.48
N MET A 142 -6.82 8.82 15.00
CA MET A 142 -5.58 8.30 15.59
C MET A 142 -5.80 8.06 17.09
N SER A 143 -4.89 7.33 17.76
CA SER A 143 -4.96 7.10 19.20
C SER A 143 -4.73 8.40 20.00
N ASP A 144 -5.10 8.42 21.28
CA ASP A 144 -5.05 9.63 22.13
C ASP A 144 -3.64 10.25 22.26
N GLY A 145 -2.57 9.49 22.02
CA GLY A 145 -1.20 9.98 21.97
C GLY A 145 -0.87 10.86 20.75
N ASP A 146 -1.65 10.73 19.66
CA ASP A 146 -1.47 11.45 18.39
C ASP A 146 -2.34 12.72 18.27
N LEU A 147 -3.13 13.05 19.30
CA LEU A 147 -4.06 14.19 19.29
C LEU A 147 -3.35 15.53 18.96
N MET A 148 -2.17 15.76 19.52
CA MET A 148 -1.37 16.97 19.28
C MET A 148 -0.88 17.08 17.83
N PHE A 149 -0.49 15.96 17.20
CA PHE A 149 -0.12 15.90 15.79
C PHE A 149 -1.35 16.08 14.89
N SER A 150 -2.52 15.61 15.35
CA SER A 150 -3.78 15.75 14.62
C SER A 150 -4.24 17.21 14.52
N GLU A 151 -4.08 18.03 15.56
CA GLU A 151 -4.41 19.46 15.53
C GLU A 151 -3.46 20.26 14.62
N ALA A 152 -2.16 19.96 14.70
CA ALA A 152 -1.15 20.54 13.81
C ALA A 152 -1.46 20.21 12.33
N LEU A 153 -1.75 18.94 12.03
CA LEU A 153 -2.11 18.50 10.70
C LEU A 153 -3.41 19.13 10.20
N GLN A 154 -4.43 19.26 11.05
CA GLN A 154 -5.68 19.96 10.73
C GLN A 154 -5.43 21.44 10.41
N SER A 155 -4.61 22.13 11.20
CA SER A 155 -4.23 23.52 10.97
C SER A 155 -3.47 23.71 9.66
N ILE A 156 -2.53 22.81 9.35
CA ILE A 156 -1.82 22.77 8.07
C ILE A 156 -2.80 22.57 6.92
N MET A 157 -3.71 21.60 7.01
CA MET A 157 -4.67 21.31 5.94
C MET A 157 -5.66 22.45 5.71
N ALA A 158 -6.11 23.12 6.78
CA ALA A 158 -6.98 24.29 6.69
C ALA A 158 -6.29 25.44 5.94
N LYS A 159 -5.06 25.79 6.35
CA LYS A 159 -4.24 26.82 5.70
C LYS A 159 -3.85 26.45 4.26
N TYR A 160 -3.56 25.17 4.00
CA TYR A 160 -3.29 24.64 2.65
C TYR A 160 -4.47 24.91 1.70
N LYS A 161 -5.70 24.64 2.17
CA LYS A 161 -6.94 24.90 1.43
C LYS A 161 -7.20 26.40 1.26
N GLU A 162 -7.01 27.20 2.31
CA GLU A 162 -7.16 28.67 2.28
C GLU A 162 -6.21 29.32 1.26
N LYS A 163 -4.94 28.90 1.24
CA LYS A 163 -3.93 29.41 0.29
C LYS A 163 -4.12 28.90 -1.15
N GLY A 164 -5.07 28.00 -1.40
CA GLY A 164 -5.31 27.43 -2.73
C GLY A 164 -4.11 26.65 -3.29
N ILE A 165 -3.35 25.98 -2.41
CA ILE A 165 -2.14 25.23 -2.82
C ILE A 165 -2.52 24.02 -3.71
N ASP A 166 -3.73 23.49 -3.57
CA ASP A 166 -4.30 22.48 -4.45
C ASP A 166 -4.28 22.94 -5.92
N LYS A 167 -4.65 24.20 -6.19
CA LYS A 167 -4.60 24.79 -7.53
C LYS A 167 -3.19 25.00 -8.04
N THR A 168 -2.26 25.47 -7.19
CA THR A 168 -0.85 25.62 -7.57
C THR A 168 -0.24 24.27 -7.94
N TYR A 169 -0.50 23.24 -7.12
CA TYR A 169 -0.06 21.88 -7.36
C TYR A 169 -0.66 21.28 -8.64
N ALA A 170 -1.97 21.43 -8.84
CA ALA A 170 -2.64 21.00 -10.07
C ALA A 170 -2.07 21.71 -11.31
N SER A 171 -1.80 23.02 -11.21
CA SER A 171 -1.18 23.80 -12.29
C SER A 171 0.22 23.32 -12.61
N LEU A 172 1.04 23.03 -11.60
CA LEU A 172 2.39 22.47 -11.79
C LEU A 172 2.34 21.16 -12.56
N ILE A 173 1.40 20.28 -12.22
CA ILE A 173 1.25 19.02 -12.95
C ILE A 173 0.76 19.31 -14.38
N VAL A 174 -0.41 19.92 -14.53
CA VAL A 174 -1.10 20.10 -15.81
C VAL A 174 -0.22 20.84 -16.82
N ASN A 175 0.50 21.89 -16.41
CA ASN A 175 1.34 22.67 -17.31
C ASN A 175 2.58 21.91 -17.79
N ASN A 176 3.00 20.86 -17.08
CA ASN A 176 4.21 20.12 -17.38
C ASN A 176 3.95 18.74 -18.04
N LEU A 177 2.68 18.35 -18.24
CA LEU A 177 2.28 17.08 -18.83
C LEU A 177 2.59 16.97 -20.34
N PRO A 178 3.38 15.99 -20.81
CA PRO A 178 3.76 15.86 -22.23
C PRO A 178 2.65 15.33 -23.14
N ASN A 179 2.58 15.78 -24.40
CA ASN A 179 1.63 15.21 -25.38
C ASN A 179 1.92 13.73 -25.69
N PRO A 180 0.90 12.86 -25.74
CA PRO A 180 1.05 11.56 -26.37
C PRO A 180 1.13 11.69 -27.89
N LYS A 181 1.62 10.66 -28.56
CA LYS A 181 1.76 10.56 -30.03
C LYS A 181 0.40 10.60 -30.73
N SER A 182 -0.61 10.00 -30.12
CA SER A 182 -1.97 9.95 -30.66
C SER A 182 -2.92 10.77 -29.80
N ILE A 183 -3.23 11.96 -30.28
CA ILE A 183 -4.23 12.85 -29.68
C ILE A 183 -4.98 13.58 -30.79
N GLY A 184 -6.30 13.60 -30.70
CA GLY A 184 -7.18 14.28 -31.65
C GLY A 184 -8.26 15.05 -30.91
N VAL A 185 -8.54 16.26 -31.36
CA VAL A 185 -9.68 17.05 -30.89
C VAL A 185 -10.57 17.42 -32.05
N SER A 186 -11.87 17.24 -31.87
CA SER A 186 -12.91 17.70 -32.78
C SER A 186 -14.00 18.43 -32.02
N SER A 187 -14.74 19.32 -32.69
CA SER A 187 -16.00 19.85 -32.14
C SER A 187 -17.16 18.93 -32.50
N GLY A 188 -18.15 18.83 -31.63
CA GLY A 188 -19.36 18.09 -31.92
C GLY A 188 -20.41 18.21 -30.83
N THR A 189 -21.45 17.41 -30.97
CA THR A 189 -22.54 17.30 -30.00
C THR A 189 -22.54 15.90 -29.39
N GLU A 190 -22.87 15.82 -28.11
CA GLU A 190 -23.09 14.58 -27.36
C GLU A 190 -24.40 14.68 -26.58
N THR A 191 -25.03 13.53 -26.35
CA THR A 191 -26.18 13.45 -25.44
C THR A 191 -25.67 13.17 -24.02
N ILE A 192 -25.98 14.06 -23.09
CA ILE A 192 -25.63 13.98 -21.66
C ILE A 192 -26.92 14.07 -20.87
N HIS A 193 -27.28 13.02 -20.11
CA HIS A 193 -28.51 13.01 -19.31
C HIS A 193 -29.77 13.46 -20.10
N ASN A 194 -29.95 12.90 -21.30
CA ASN A 194 -31.03 13.22 -22.25
C ASN A 194 -31.01 14.64 -22.84
N GLU A 195 -29.96 15.43 -22.64
CA GLU A 195 -29.78 16.76 -23.23
C GLU A 195 -28.67 16.74 -24.31
N GLN A 196 -28.88 17.45 -25.42
CA GLN A 196 -27.84 17.66 -26.43
C GLN A 196 -26.90 18.78 -25.99
N VAL A 197 -25.63 18.43 -25.76
CA VAL A 197 -24.59 19.37 -25.32
C VAL A 197 -23.58 19.53 -26.45
N ASN A 198 -23.30 20.78 -26.82
CA ASN A 198 -22.24 21.11 -27.79
C ASN A 198 -20.91 21.28 -27.08
N GLY A 199 -19.82 20.84 -27.71
CA GLY A 199 -18.52 20.85 -27.07
C GLY A 199 -17.40 20.29 -27.93
N TYR A 200 -16.39 19.77 -27.26
CA TYR A 200 -15.15 19.25 -27.81
C TYR A 200 -15.01 17.78 -27.44
N LYS A 201 -14.76 16.93 -28.45
CA LYS A 201 -14.41 15.53 -28.29
C LYS A 201 -12.89 15.40 -28.38
N LEU A 202 -12.27 14.96 -27.30
CA LEU A 202 -10.88 14.59 -27.21
C LEU A 202 -10.76 13.07 -27.29
N GLU A 203 -9.96 12.57 -28.23
CA GLU A 203 -9.63 11.15 -28.32
C GLU A 203 -8.10 11.00 -28.23
N THR A 204 -7.65 10.10 -27.37
CA THR A 204 -6.21 9.79 -27.24
C THR A 204 -5.99 8.31 -27.00
N THR A 205 -4.85 7.81 -27.48
CA THR A 205 -4.36 6.47 -27.19
C THR A 205 -2.90 6.58 -26.79
N ILE A 206 -2.58 6.03 -25.61
CA ILE A 206 -1.23 5.93 -25.08
C ILE A 206 -0.84 4.45 -25.09
N GLY A 207 0.17 4.10 -25.86
CA GLY A 207 0.73 2.74 -25.85
C GLY A 207 1.64 2.51 -24.64
N GLY A 208 1.77 1.27 -24.19
CA GLY A 208 2.65 0.90 -23.07
C GLY A 208 4.08 1.38 -23.28
N SER A 209 4.60 1.20 -24.50
CA SER A 209 5.95 1.62 -24.89
C SER A 209 6.17 3.13 -24.88
N GLU A 210 5.08 3.91 -24.79
CA GLU A 210 5.09 5.36 -24.72
C GLU A 210 5.14 5.89 -23.27
N LEU A 211 4.68 5.11 -22.29
CA LEU A 211 4.53 5.56 -20.90
C LEU A 211 5.85 5.97 -20.24
N LEU A 212 6.94 5.21 -20.42
CA LEU A 212 8.25 5.58 -19.86
C LEU A 212 8.82 6.86 -20.51
N PRO A 213 8.84 7.00 -21.86
CA PRO A 213 9.20 8.26 -22.51
C PRO A 213 8.37 9.47 -22.05
N LEU A 214 7.06 9.30 -21.88
CA LEU A 214 6.19 10.37 -21.37
C LEU A 214 6.55 10.72 -19.92
N LEU A 215 6.64 9.75 -19.02
CA LEU A 215 7.01 9.99 -17.62
C LEU A 215 8.37 10.70 -17.52
N LYS A 216 9.36 10.27 -18.31
CA LYS A 216 10.68 10.91 -18.37
C LYS A 216 10.60 12.36 -18.85
N THR A 217 9.77 12.64 -19.86
CA THR A 217 9.55 13.99 -20.36
C THR A 217 8.82 14.85 -19.34
N PHE A 218 7.83 14.30 -18.64
CA PHE A 218 7.11 14.97 -17.56
C PHE A 218 8.05 15.41 -16.44
N ILE A 219 8.87 14.49 -15.92
CA ILE A 219 9.86 14.82 -14.86
C ILE A 219 10.84 15.90 -15.36
N ARG A 220 11.28 15.82 -16.61
CA ARG A 220 12.15 16.84 -17.22
C ARG A 220 11.46 18.20 -17.37
N ASN A 221 10.16 18.24 -17.63
CA ASN A 221 9.41 19.49 -17.70
C ASN A 221 9.31 20.11 -16.31
N LEU A 222 8.97 19.31 -15.29
CA LEU A 222 8.96 19.75 -13.89
C LEU A 222 10.30 20.37 -13.48
N THR A 223 11.45 19.75 -13.79
CA THR A 223 12.76 20.32 -13.41
C THR A 223 13.08 21.65 -14.06
N LYS A 224 12.43 21.98 -15.19
CA LYS A 224 12.59 23.25 -15.91
C LYS A 224 11.64 24.34 -15.42
N ASP A 225 10.51 23.97 -14.81
CA ASP A 225 9.52 24.92 -14.28
C ASP A 225 9.96 25.47 -12.91
N ASP A 226 11.10 26.16 -12.91
CA ASP A 226 11.77 26.71 -11.73
C ASP A 226 10.85 27.65 -10.95
N GLN A 227 10.14 28.52 -11.67
CA GLN A 227 9.27 29.52 -11.08
C GLN A 227 8.11 28.87 -10.32
N MET A 228 7.40 27.91 -10.94
CA MET A 228 6.24 27.28 -10.31
C MET A 228 6.66 26.33 -9.19
N LEU A 229 7.80 25.63 -9.32
CA LEU A 229 8.38 24.84 -8.24
C LEU A 229 8.73 25.70 -7.02
N ARG A 230 9.45 26.82 -7.22
CA ARG A 230 9.81 27.74 -6.13
C ARG A 230 8.56 28.35 -5.49
N GLN A 231 7.55 28.69 -6.28
CA GLN A 231 6.26 29.16 -5.77
C GLN A 231 5.59 28.10 -4.88
N LEU A 232 5.50 26.85 -5.34
CA LEU A 232 4.88 25.76 -4.57
C LEU A 232 5.62 25.54 -3.24
N VAL A 233 6.95 25.47 -3.26
CA VAL A 233 7.79 25.33 -2.06
C VAL A 233 7.56 26.50 -1.10
N SER A 234 7.53 27.73 -1.60
CA SER A 234 7.26 28.93 -0.79
C SER A 234 5.88 28.91 -0.14
N GLN A 235 4.85 28.49 -0.87
CA GLN A 235 3.50 28.37 -0.31
C GLN A 235 3.41 27.26 0.74
N LEU A 236 4.06 26.12 0.52
CA LEU A 236 4.14 25.03 1.50
C LEU A 236 4.89 25.47 2.76
N TYR A 237 6.00 26.20 2.61
CA TYR A 237 6.73 26.78 3.75
C TYR A 237 5.80 27.65 4.61
N ASP A 238 5.06 28.57 4.01
CA ASP A 238 4.16 29.48 4.72
C ASP A 238 3.04 28.77 5.51
N VAL A 239 2.68 27.55 5.10
CA VAL A 239 1.64 26.76 5.73
C VAL A 239 2.21 25.83 6.81
N VAL A 240 3.32 25.17 6.51
CA VAL A 240 3.91 24.12 7.35
C VAL A 240 4.76 24.73 8.46
N TRP A 241 5.68 25.65 8.14
CA TRP A 241 6.67 26.14 9.11
C TRP A 241 6.04 26.79 10.35
N PRO A 242 5.07 27.72 10.23
CA PRO A 242 4.46 28.37 11.41
C PRO A 242 3.68 27.40 12.31
N VAL A 243 3.27 26.24 11.79
CA VAL A 243 2.57 25.22 12.56
C VAL A 243 3.57 24.27 13.21
N VAL A 244 4.65 23.89 12.52
CA VAL A 244 5.61 22.88 12.99
C VAL A 244 6.68 23.46 13.93
N GLU A 245 7.09 24.71 13.73
CA GLU A 245 8.16 25.37 14.51
C GLU A 245 7.97 25.28 16.04
N PRO A 246 6.76 25.55 16.61
CA PRO A 246 6.56 25.47 18.05
C PRO A 246 6.81 24.06 18.60
N TYR A 247 6.42 23.02 17.87
CA TYR A 247 6.60 21.63 18.28
C TYR A 247 8.07 21.20 18.19
N LEU A 248 8.80 21.64 17.16
CA LEU A 248 10.24 21.39 17.03
C LEU A 248 11.06 22.06 18.16
N LYS A 249 10.67 23.28 18.57
CA LYS A 249 11.30 23.98 19.71
C LYS A 249 11.03 23.29 21.06
N GLN A 250 9.87 22.66 21.19
CA GLN A 250 9.47 21.95 22.41
C GLN A 250 10.01 20.51 22.48
N GLY A 251 10.72 20.03 21.44
CA GLY A 251 11.17 18.63 21.37
C GLY A 251 10.02 17.62 21.25
N ALA A 252 8.82 18.09 20.90
CA ALA A 252 7.60 17.28 20.79
C ALA A 252 7.47 16.56 19.44
N LEU A 253 8.41 16.79 18.52
CA LEU A 253 8.52 16.15 17.21
C LEU A 253 9.96 15.64 17.09
N GLU A 254 10.15 14.33 17.25
CA GLU A 254 11.42 13.68 16.89
C GLU A 254 11.49 13.59 15.37
N LEU A 255 12.44 14.30 14.76
CA LEU A 255 12.75 14.08 13.35
C LEU A 255 13.26 12.63 13.22
N PRO A 256 12.83 11.85 12.21
CA PRO A 256 13.21 10.43 12.05
C PRO A 256 14.69 10.22 11.69
N MET A 257 15.55 11.20 11.95
CA MET A 257 17.01 11.10 11.85
C MET A 257 17.63 10.17 12.91
N SER A 258 16.84 9.66 13.87
CA SER A 258 17.28 8.77 14.94
C SER A 258 16.63 7.37 14.94
N GLY A 259 15.88 6.96 13.91
CA GLY A 259 15.16 5.68 13.96
C GLY A 259 14.80 5.04 12.62
N SER A 260 15.46 3.93 12.31
CA SER A 260 15.02 2.79 11.47
C SER A 260 14.87 2.93 9.95
N ALA A 261 15.04 4.10 9.33
CA ALA A 261 15.06 4.23 7.87
C ALA A 261 16.32 4.96 7.41
N ASP A 262 17.45 4.26 7.47
CA ASP A 262 18.73 4.70 6.94
C ASP A 262 18.71 4.70 5.40
N PRO A 263 18.72 5.85 4.71
CA PRO A 263 18.75 5.90 3.25
C PRO A 263 20.14 5.65 2.67
N PHE A 264 21.18 5.52 3.52
CA PHE A 264 22.59 5.48 3.13
C PHE A 264 23.38 4.27 3.66
N GLY A 265 22.75 3.38 4.44
CA GLY A 265 23.34 2.11 4.87
C GLY A 265 24.08 2.21 6.22
N SER A 266 23.63 1.37 7.15
CA SER A 266 24.13 1.11 8.51
C SER A 266 25.04 2.19 9.14
N VAL A 267 24.43 3.18 9.79
CA VAL A 267 25.05 4.01 10.84
C VAL A 267 25.23 3.24 12.18
N GLU A 268 25.29 1.91 12.16
CA GLU A 268 25.58 1.11 13.38
C GLU A 268 27.08 1.09 13.74
N ALA A 269 27.95 1.57 12.85
CA ALA A 269 29.40 1.58 13.07
C ALA A 269 29.92 2.72 13.99
N LEU A 270 29.05 3.60 14.49
CA LEU A 270 29.47 4.82 15.21
C LEU A 270 29.24 4.81 16.73
N GLY A 271 28.87 3.68 17.33
CA GLY A 271 28.78 3.54 18.79
C GLY A 271 27.64 4.36 19.42
N PRO A 272 27.52 4.37 20.77
CA PRO A 272 26.40 4.98 21.46
C PRO A 272 26.30 6.48 21.17
N VAL A 273 25.06 6.91 20.90
CA VAL A 273 24.63 8.25 20.46
C VAL A 273 25.12 9.40 21.37
N GLU A 274 25.58 9.09 22.58
CA GLU A 274 26.15 10.06 23.54
C GLU A 274 27.53 10.62 23.13
N ALA A 275 28.23 10.02 22.17
CA ALA A 275 29.52 10.53 21.68
C ALA A 275 29.41 11.77 20.75
N PHE A 276 28.22 12.30 20.53
CA PHE A 276 27.90 13.23 19.44
C PHE A 276 27.37 14.61 19.89
N GLY A 277 28.12 15.31 20.76
CA GLY A 277 27.93 16.76 21.01
C GLY A 277 28.07 17.66 19.77
N MET A 278 28.40 17.08 18.60
CA MET A 278 28.59 17.74 17.31
C MET A 278 27.27 17.96 16.53
N PHE A 279 26.18 17.25 16.86
CA PHE A 279 24.89 17.38 16.15
C PHE A 279 23.94 18.44 16.74
N GLY A 280 24.18 18.92 17.97
CA GLY A 280 23.40 20.03 18.54
C GLY A 280 23.54 21.31 17.71
N GLY A 281 24.77 21.70 17.37
CA GLY A 281 25.02 22.84 16.49
C GLY A 281 24.48 22.67 15.07
N ILE A 282 24.42 21.42 14.55
CA ILE A 282 23.81 21.12 13.24
C ILE A 282 22.29 21.29 13.33
N ARG A 283 21.65 20.80 14.39
CA ARG A 283 20.21 21.00 14.64
C ARG A 283 19.90 22.49 14.73
N ASP A 284 20.64 23.25 15.53
CA ASP A 284 20.41 24.68 15.70
C ASP A 284 20.61 25.44 14.38
N SER A 285 21.66 25.10 13.62
CA SER A 285 21.88 25.66 12.28
C SER A 285 20.74 25.33 11.31
N LEU A 286 20.20 24.10 11.35
CA LEU A 286 19.05 23.72 10.53
C LEU A 286 17.78 24.48 10.95
N MET A 287 17.58 24.72 12.24
CA MET A 287 16.48 25.52 12.75
C MET A 287 16.61 27.00 12.33
N ASP A 288 17.82 27.56 12.37
CA ASP A 288 18.10 28.93 11.92
C ASP A 288 17.85 29.07 10.41
N VAL A 289 18.33 28.11 9.62
CA VAL A 289 18.08 28.05 8.17
C VAL A 289 16.58 27.95 7.88
N ALA A 290 15.85 27.13 8.63
CA ALA A 290 14.42 26.94 8.43
C ALA A 290 13.61 28.16 8.91
N ALA A 291 14.10 28.94 9.87
CA ALA A 291 13.48 30.19 10.31
C ALA A 291 13.66 31.33 9.29
N ASP A 292 14.72 31.29 8.47
CA ASP A 292 14.90 32.20 7.34
C ASP A 292 14.11 31.69 6.13
N LYS A 293 12.98 32.32 5.81
CA LYS A 293 12.12 31.91 4.69
C LYS A 293 12.87 31.86 3.36
N GLU A 294 13.72 32.83 3.05
CA GLU A 294 14.39 32.89 1.76
C GLU A 294 15.37 31.72 1.63
N LEU A 295 16.19 31.51 2.66
CA LEU A 295 17.15 30.43 2.70
C LEU A 295 16.48 29.04 2.75
N ALA A 296 15.42 28.90 3.54
CA ALA A 296 14.63 27.67 3.63
C ALA A 296 13.99 27.31 2.28
N VAL A 297 13.37 28.28 1.60
CA VAL A 297 12.75 28.07 0.30
C VAL A 297 13.79 27.71 -0.75
N ASP A 298 14.94 28.38 -0.77
CA ASP A 298 16.02 28.09 -1.72
C ASP A 298 16.64 26.71 -1.51
N MET A 299 16.84 26.31 -0.25
CA MET A 299 17.32 24.98 0.11
C MET A 299 16.29 23.90 -0.28
N LEU A 300 15.03 24.05 0.12
CA LEU A 300 13.96 23.08 -0.20
C LEU A 300 13.72 22.97 -1.70
N HIS A 301 13.73 24.08 -2.43
CA HIS A 301 13.60 24.10 -3.88
C HIS A 301 14.76 23.35 -4.55
N THR A 302 15.99 23.55 -4.07
CA THR A 302 17.17 22.81 -4.54
C THR A 302 17.04 21.32 -4.29
N LEU A 303 16.61 20.92 -3.09
CA LEU A 303 16.37 19.51 -2.73
C LEU A 303 15.30 18.86 -3.61
N VAL A 304 14.17 19.54 -3.83
CA VAL A 304 13.11 19.06 -4.72
C VAL A 304 13.65 18.81 -6.13
N LYS A 305 14.47 19.73 -6.66
CA LYS A 305 15.11 19.52 -7.97
C LYS A 305 16.06 18.33 -8.00
N GLN A 306 16.87 18.14 -6.97
CA GLN A 306 17.75 16.97 -6.86
C GLN A 306 16.95 15.67 -6.88
N VAL A 307 15.87 15.60 -6.10
CA VAL A 307 14.95 14.44 -6.09
C VAL A 307 14.35 14.21 -7.47
N LEU A 308 13.93 15.26 -8.19
CA LEU A 308 13.42 15.13 -9.56
C LEU A 308 14.50 14.63 -10.54
N TYR A 309 15.75 15.07 -10.41
CA TYR A 309 16.86 14.54 -11.23
C TYR A 309 17.15 13.07 -10.92
N ILE A 310 17.14 12.68 -9.65
CA ILE A 310 17.28 11.28 -9.22
C ILE A 310 16.12 10.45 -9.78
N ALA A 311 14.88 10.94 -9.69
CA ALA A 311 13.71 10.28 -10.26
C ALA A 311 13.83 10.12 -11.78
N TYR A 312 14.29 11.15 -12.49
CA TYR A 312 14.56 11.08 -13.93
C TYR A 312 15.61 10.01 -14.27
N ILE A 313 16.72 9.95 -13.53
CA ILE A 313 17.76 8.93 -13.70
C ILE A 313 17.20 7.54 -13.39
N GLY A 314 16.38 7.41 -12.34
CA GLY A 314 15.72 6.16 -11.97
C GLY A 314 14.82 5.64 -13.07
N VAL A 315 13.93 6.49 -13.61
CA VAL A 315 13.05 6.16 -14.75
C VAL A 315 13.86 5.79 -16.00
N ASP A 316 14.94 6.52 -16.28
CA ASP A 316 15.83 6.22 -17.41
C ASP A 316 16.55 4.88 -17.23
N SER A 317 17.03 4.59 -16.02
CA SER A 317 17.73 3.35 -15.66
C SER A 317 16.80 2.15 -15.75
N MET A 318 15.55 2.28 -15.31
CA MET A 318 14.52 1.26 -15.52
C MET A 318 14.43 0.91 -17.01
N GLY A 319 14.36 1.88 -17.91
CA GLY A 319 14.26 1.63 -19.36
C GLY A 319 15.45 0.87 -19.99
N ARG A 320 16.61 0.82 -19.34
CA ARG A 320 17.86 0.30 -19.94
C ARG A 320 18.16 -1.18 -19.66
N GLY A 321 17.58 -1.78 -18.62
CA GLY A 321 17.83 -3.19 -18.29
C GLY A 321 17.39 -4.15 -19.41
N GLU A 322 18.22 -5.16 -19.70
CA GLU A 322 17.88 -6.24 -20.65
C GLU A 322 16.76 -7.14 -20.11
N ASN A 323 16.80 -7.48 -18.81
CA ASN A 323 15.76 -8.24 -18.10
C ASN A 323 14.93 -7.32 -17.20
N ASN A 324 14.19 -6.38 -17.79
CA ASN A 324 13.34 -5.47 -17.02
C ASN A 324 11.87 -5.94 -17.01
N PRO A 325 11.33 -6.40 -15.87
CA PRO A 325 9.92 -6.82 -15.77
C PRO A 325 8.93 -5.71 -16.14
N ILE A 326 9.30 -4.44 -15.97
CA ILE A 326 8.46 -3.29 -16.36
C ILE A 326 8.28 -3.24 -17.88
N LYS A 327 9.26 -3.66 -18.70
CA LYS A 327 9.10 -3.71 -20.16
C LYS A 327 8.03 -4.71 -20.59
N ASP A 328 7.89 -5.82 -19.86
CA ASP A 328 6.86 -6.82 -20.13
C ASP A 328 5.46 -6.29 -19.79
N ILE A 329 5.32 -5.47 -18.74
CA ILE A 329 4.06 -4.77 -18.42
C ILE A 329 3.82 -3.71 -19.47
N LEU A 330 4.82 -2.94 -19.88
CA LEU A 330 4.67 -1.80 -20.78
C LEU A 330 4.81 -2.17 -22.27
N GLY A 331 4.63 -3.45 -22.61
CA GLY A 331 4.65 -3.93 -23.99
C GLY A 331 3.39 -3.56 -24.81
N ASP A 332 3.28 -4.12 -26.01
CA ASP A 332 2.23 -3.80 -26.99
C ASP A 332 0.79 -4.14 -26.54
N LYS A 333 0.65 -5.03 -25.55
CA LYS A 333 -0.64 -5.41 -24.96
C LYS A 333 -1.15 -4.41 -23.93
N THR A 334 -0.28 -3.52 -23.49
CA THR A 334 -0.62 -2.47 -22.53
C THR A 334 -0.87 -1.19 -23.27
N TYR A 335 -2.02 -0.61 -23.01
CA TYR A 335 -2.40 0.66 -23.58
C TYR A 335 -3.47 1.30 -22.72
N ALA A 336 -3.67 2.58 -22.95
CA ALA A 336 -4.83 3.26 -22.46
C ALA A 336 -5.44 4.12 -23.57
N LYS A 337 -6.76 4.04 -23.69
CA LYS A 337 -7.55 4.85 -24.60
C LYS A 337 -8.45 5.73 -23.77
N ALA A 338 -8.59 6.99 -24.17
CA ALA A 338 -9.54 7.89 -23.57
C ALA A 338 -10.32 8.63 -24.66
N LYS A 339 -11.65 8.63 -24.52
CA LYS A 339 -12.56 9.51 -25.24
C LYS A 339 -13.25 10.40 -24.23
N LEU A 340 -12.95 11.69 -24.29
CA LEU A 340 -13.45 12.67 -23.35
C LEU A 340 -14.28 13.70 -24.11
N PHE A 341 -15.38 14.12 -23.51
CA PHE A 341 -16.20 15.20 -24.05
C PHE A 341 -16.28 16.34 -23.04
N PHE A 342 -15.81 17.49 -23.48
CA PHE A 342 -15.87 18.75 -22.73
C PHE A 342 -16.93 19.65 -23.34
N ASP A 343 -17.75 20.33 -22.53
CA ASP A 343 -18.65 21.34 -23.07
C ASP A 343 -17.90 22.63 -23.48
N ARG A 344 -18.64 23.64 -23.96
CA ARG A 344 -18.05 24.93 -24.38
C ARG A 344 -17.44 25.72 -23.22
N ASP A 345 -17.82 25.43 -21.99
CA ASP A 345 -17.24 26.00 -20.77
C ASP A 345 -16.02 25.20 -20.29
N LEU A 346 -15.57 24.22 -21.08
CA LEU A 346 -14.43 23.34 -20.83
C LEU A 346 -14.64 22.39 -19.65
N ALA A 347 -15.89 22.14 -19.25
CA ALA A 347 -16.19 21.18 -18.19
C ALA A 347 -16.29 19.77 -18.76
N LEU A 348 -15.69 18.77 -18.10
CA LEU A 348 -15.78 17.37 -18.52
C LEU A 348 -17.20 16.85 -18.28
N ARG A 349 -17.91 16.46 -19.34
CA ARG A 349 -19.29 15.99 -19.29
C ARG A 349 -19.44 14.50 -19.54
N LYS A 350 -18.51 13.89 -20.27
CA LYS A 350 -18.51 12.45 -20.55
C LYS A 350 -17.09 11.92 -20.70
N SER A 351 -16.86 10.72 -20.19
CA SER A 351 -15.59 10.01 -20.36
C SER A 351 -15.84 8.54 -20.67
N ASP A 352 -15.04 8.00 -21.59
CA ASP A 352 -14.90 6.56 -21.85
C ASP A 352 -13.41 6.26 -21.85
N ILE A 353 -12.97 5.52 -20.85
CA ILE A 353 -11.56 5.18 -20.62
C ILE A 353 -11.43 3.67 -20.66
N GLU A 354 -10.52 3.16 -21.49
CA GLU A 354 -10.17 1.75 -21.58
C GLU A 354 -8.69 1.59 -21.25
N LEU A 355 -8.37 0.94 -20.14
CA LEU A 355 -7.02 0.54 -19.75
C LEU A 355 -6.86 -0.96 -20.01
N SER A 356 -5.86 -1.34 -20.78
CA SER A 356 -5.45 -2.72 -20.99
C SER A 356 -4.06 -2.91 -20.39
N VAL A 357 -3.86 -4.00 -19.65
CA VAL A 357 -2.55 -4.39 -19.10
C VAL A 357 -2.27 -5.85 -19.46
N GLY A 358 -1.10 -6.10 -20.06
CA GLY A 358 -0.59 -7.44 -20.30
C GLY A 358 -0.04 -8.07 -19.01
N PRO A 359 -0.27 -9.37 -18.76
CA PRO A 359 0.30 -10.07 -17.61
C PRO A 359 1.84 -10.18 -17.68
N GLN A 360 2.46 -10.28 -16.51
CA GLN A 360 3.92 -10.32 -16.30
C GLN A 360 4.56 -11.71 -16.41
N SER A 361 3.76 -12.78 -16.37
CA SER A 361 4.28 -14.15 -16.26
C SER A 361 4.31 -14.88 -17.60
N GLU A 362 5.31 -15.74 -17.80
CA GLU A 362 5.30 -16.72 -18.91
C GLU A 362 4.10 -17.67 -18.78
N ASP A 363 3.73 -18.03 -17.55
CA ASP A 363 2.50 -18.75 -17.28
C ASP A 363 1.36 -17.79 -16.94
N THR A 364 0.66 -17.35 -17.98
CA THR A 364 -0.53 -16.50 -17.83
C THR A 364 -1.82 -17.29 -17.57
N SER A 365 -1.74 -18.62 -17.41
CA SER A 365 -2.89 -19.53 -17.33
C SER A 365 -3.94 -19.31 -18.43
N GLY A 366 -3.53 -18.83 -19.61
CA GLY A 366 -4.44 -18.57 -20.73
C GLY A 366 -5.05 -17.16 -20.77
N ILE A 367 -4.63 -16.23 -19.89
CA ILE A 367 -5.02 -14.82 -19.94
C ILE A 367 -4.02 -14.04 -20.80
N SER A 368 -4.50 -13.25 -21.75
CA SER A 368 -3.67 -12.42 -22.62
C SER A 368 -3.63 -10.95 -22.19
N ALA A 369 -4.69 -10.44 -21.55
CA ALA A 369 -4.74 -9.09 -21.00
C ALA A 369 -5.85 -8.94 -19.95
N ILE A 370 -5.67 -7.98 -19.04
CA ILE A 370 -6.72 -7.47 -18.15
C ILE A 370 -7.15 -6.11 -18.68
N VAL A 371 -8.43 -5.96 -18.96
CA VAL A 371 -9.02 -4.73 -19.51
C VAL A 371 -10.00 -4.15 -18.51
N LEU A 372 -9.77 -2.90 -18.11
CA LEU A 372 -10.66 -2.09 -17.30
C LEU A 372 -11.30 -1.03 -18.19
N ARG A 373 -12.62 -0.95 -18.22
CA ARG A 373 -13.36 0.14 -18.88
C ARG A 373 -14.10 0.96 -17.84
N ILE A 374 -14.03 2.29 -17.98
CA ILE A 374 -14.72 3.25 -17.13
C ILE A 374 -15.47 4.21 -18.06
N ALA A 375 -16.80 4.14 -18.04
CA ALA A 375 -17.66 5.05 -18.77
C ALA A 375 -18.43 5.92 -17.76
N SER A 376 -18.36 7.24 -17.89
CA SER A 376 -19.02 8.16 -16.95
C SER A 376 -19.69 9.33 -17.67
N GLU A 377 -20.80 9.81 -17.14
CA GLU A 377 -21.48 11.03 -17.56
C GLU A 377 -21.74 11.94 -16.36
N TYR A 378 -21.60 13.24 -16.56
CA TYR A 378 -21.76 14.26 -15.52
C TYR A 378 -22.67 15.41 -15.98
N TRP A 379 -23.56 15.83 -15.11
CA TRP A 379 -24.49 16.95 -15.31
C TRP A 379 -24.63 17.76 -14.02
N GLU A 380 -25.29 18.92 -14.14
CA GLU A 380 -25.46 19.84 -13.00
C GLU A 380 -24.16 20.23 -12.27
N LEU A 381 -23.07 20.34 -13.03
CA LEU A 381 -21.77 20.77 -12.51
C LEU A 381 -21.89 22.18 -11.90
N ASN A 382 -21.41 22.33 -10.66
CA ASN A 382 -21.45 23.59 -9.90
C ASN A 382 -22.87 24.19 -9.77
N LYS A 383 -23.92 23.35 -9.86
CA LYS A 383 -25.31 23.73 -9.57
C LYS A 383 -25.73 23.18 -8.19
N PRO A 384 -26.83 23.66 -7.60
CA PRO A 384 -27.36 23.08 -6.37
C PRO A 384 -27.70 21.59 -6.54
N VAL A 385 -26.98 20.74 -5.82
CA VAL A 385 -27.20 19.28 -5.77
C VAL A 385 -27.35 18.89 -4.32
N LYS A 386 -28.27 17.96 -4.01
CA LYS A 386 -28.47 17.42 -2.67
C LYS A 386 -28.11 15.95 -2.63
N ALA A 387 -27.22 15.56 -1.74
CA ALA A 387 -26.87 14.16 -1.54
C ALA A 387 -28.02 13.43 -0.84
N ASP A 388 -28.30 12.20 -1.28
CA ASP A 388 -29.29 11.34 -0.65
C ASP A 388 -28.68 10.73 0.62
N VAL A 389 -29.22 11.10 1.78
CA VAL A 389 -28.77 10.57 3.06
C VAL A 389 -29.20 9.11 3.18
N VAL A 390 -28.23 8.23 3.42
CA VAL A 390 -28.49 6.83 3.75
C VAL A 390 -28.49 6.70 5.26
N GLU A 391 -29.64 6.34 5.83
CA GLU A 391 -29.79 6.15 7.27
C GLU A 391 -29.12 4.86 7.72
N ALA A 392 -28.41 4.91 8.85
CA ALA A 392 -27.74 3.75 9.44
C ALA A 392 -28.73 2.67 9.94
N GLY A 393 -29.97 3.07 10.25
CA GLY A 393 -30.98 2.19 10.85
C GLY A 393 -30.80 2.02 12.36
N ALA A 394 -31.66 1.19 12.97
CA ALA A 394 -31.71 1.04 14.43
C ALA A 394 -30.54 0.21 15.01
N LYS A 395 -29.94 -0.69 14.22
CA LYS A 395 -28.83 -1.56 14.61
C LYS A 395 -27.78 -1.61 13.49
N PRO A 396 -26.99 -0.54 13.32
CA PRO A 396 -25.89 -0.55 12.36
C PRO A 396 -24.68 -1.31 12.89
N PHE A 397 -23.87 -1.84 11.99
CA PHE A 397 -22.53 -2.31 12.30
C PHE A 397 -21.56 -1.13 12.20
N ILE A 398 -21.09 -0.61 13.33
CA ILE A 398 -20.11 0.48 13.37
C ILE A 398 -18.71 -0.14 13.39
N LEU A 399 -17.93 0.08 12.32
CA LEU A 399 -16.57 -0.42 12.19
C LEU A 399 -15.70 0.06 13.35
N GLY A 400 -14.95 -0.86 13.97
CA GLY A 400 -14.10 -0.60 15.14
C GLY A 400 -14.84 -0.60 16.48
N LYS A 401 -16.16 -0.35 16.51
CA LYS A 401 -16.97 -0.42 17.73
C LYS A 401 -17.70 -1.76 17.88
N ASN A 402 -18.33 -2.22 16.81
CA ASN A 402 -19.02 -3.52 16.76
C ASN A 402 -18.10 -4.66 16.31
N GLY A 403 -16.98 -4.32 15.68
CA GLY A 403 -15.97 -5.27 15.22
C GLY A 403 -15.22 -4.77 13.99
N THR A 404 -14.40 -5.65 13.44
CA THR A 404 -13.61 -5.47 12.22
C THR A 404 -14.46 -5.63 10.96
N PHE A 405 -13.90 -5.26 9.81
CA PHE A 405 -14.53 -5.50 8.51
C PHE A 405 -14.76 -7.00 8.25
N LEU A 406 -13.85 -7.87 8.71
CA LEU A 406 -14.01 -9.32 8.60
C LEU A 406 -15.17 -9.83 9.44
N GLU A 407 -15.34 -9.31 10.67
CA GLU A 407 -16.49 -9.67 11.51
C GLU A 407 -17.81 -9.23 10.89
N TRP A 408 -17.84 -8.05 10.25
CA TRP A 408 -19.00 -7.63 9.45
C TRP A 408 -19.26 -8.57 8.27
N MET A 409 -18.23 -8.96 7.51
CA MET A 409 -18.39 -9.89 6.38
C MET A 409 -18.97 -11.25 6.83
N LYS A 410 -18.65 -11.72 8.04
CA LYS A 410 -19.21 -12.95 8.60
C LYS A 410 -20.70 -12.85 8.93
N THR A 411 -21.27 -11.65 9.01
CA THR A 411 -22.72 -11.45 9.20
C THR A 411 -23.52 -11.55 7.92
N ILE A 412 -22.88 -11.49 6.75
CA ILE A 412 -23.56 -11.50 5.44
C ILE A 412 -24.34 -12.82 5.27
N GLU A 413 -25.57 -12.72 4.76
CA GLU A 413 -26.44 -13.87 4.57
C GLU A 413 -25.80 -14.87 3.57
N PRO A 414 -25.46 -16.10 3.98
CA PRO A 414 -24.72 -17.03 3.11
C PRO A 414 -25.47 -17.42 1.84
N SER A 415 -26.81 -17.39 1.87
CA SER A 415 -27.68 -17.66 0.72
C SER A 415 -27.91 -16.45 -0.18
N SER A 416 -27.45 -15.25 0.20
CA SER A 416 -27.53 -14.08 -0.66
C SER A 416 -26.47 -14.14 -1.76
N LEU A 417 -26.69 -13.42 -2.86
CA LEU A 417 -25.70 -13.31 -3.95
C LEU A 417 -24.37 -12.71 -3.45
N LEU A 418 -24.43 -11.78 -2.49
CA LEU A 418 -23.25 -11.23 -1.82
C LEU A 418 -22.53 -12.29 -0.97
N GLY A 419 -23.29 -13.11 -0.25
CA GLY A 419 -22.78 -14.24 0.52
C GLY A 419 -22.09 -15.28 -0.36
N GLU A 420 -22.68 -15.65 -1.50
CA GLU A 420 -22.06 -16.54 -2.49
C GLU A 420 -20.74 -15.99 -3.03
N LEU A 421 -20.70 -14.70 -3.35
CA LEU A 421 -19.50 -14.04 -3.88
C LEU A 421 -18.35 -14.04 -2.86
N LEU A 422 -18.67 -13.82 -1.59
CA LEU A 422 -17.68 -13.72 -0.52
C LEU A 422 -17.41 -15.05 0.18
N ALA A 423 -18.14 -16.13 -0.16
CA ALA A 423 -18.09 -17.40 0.56
C ALA A 423 -16.67 -17.97 0.68
N ASP A 424 -15.88 -17.95 -0.41
CA ASP A 424 -14.52 -18.47 -0.40
C ASP A 424 -13.55 -17.61 0.42
N GLU A 425 -13.74 -16.28 0.41
CA GLU A 425 -12.92 -15.36 1.20
C GLU A 425 -13.29 -15.41 2.69
N ILE A 426 -14.59 -15.46 3.00
CA ILE A 426 -15.10 -15.67 4.36
C ILE A 426 -14.59 -17.02 4.87
N LYS A 427 -14.65 -18.11 4.09
CA LYS A 427 -14.08 -19.40 4.47
C LYS A 427 -12.58 -19.30 4.72
N ARG A 428 -11.81 -18.71 3.78
CA ARG A 428 -10.35 -18.56 3.90
C ARG A 428 -9.94 -17.77 5.14
N GLN A 429 -10.67 -16.71 5.48
CA GLN A 429 -10.40 -15.87 6.66
C GLN A 429 -11.12 -16.34 7.94
N SER A 430 -12.04 -17.30 7.84
CA SER A 430 -12.65 -17.98 8.99
C SER A 430 -11.88 -19.23 9.41
N VAL A 431 -10.94 -19.69 8.58
CA VAL A 431 -9.78 -20.42 9.09
C VAL A 431 -9.02 -19.42 9.96
N PRO A 432 -8.87 -19.64 11.28
CA PRO A 432 -8.10 -18.74 12.11
C PRO A 432 -6.68 -18.62 11.52
N PRO A 433 -5.98 -17.50 11.75
CA PRO A 433 -4.57 -17.35 11.38
C PRO A 433 -3.72 -18.27 12.26
N PHE A 434 -3.88 -19.57 12.12
CA PHE A 434 -2.97 -20.60 12.60
C PHE A 434 -2.59 -21.45 11.38
N THR A 435 -2.04 -20.80 10.36
CA THR A 435 -0.84 -21.38 9.78
C THR A 435 0.26 -20.95 10.72
N TYR A 436 0.64 -21.82 11.65
CA TYR A 436 1.87 -21.66 12.41
C TYR A 436 2.97 -21.31 11.40
N GLU A 437 3.66 -20.18 11.57
CA GLU A 437 4.86 -19.95 10.78
C GLU A 437 5.89 -20.95 11.31
N THR A 438 6.22 -21.95 10.49
CA THR A 438 7.29 -22.90 10.80
C THR A 438 8.60 -22.13 10.85
N LYS A 439 9.14 -21.93 12.05
CA LYS A 439 10.52 -21.45 12.25
C LYS A 439 11.44 -22.67 12.18
N SER A 440 12.58 -22.51 11.52
CA SER A 440 13.59 -23.56 11.44
C SER A 440 15.00 -23.01 11.65
N ILE A 441 15.84 -23.73 12.39
CA ILE A 441 17.28 -23.49 12.48
C ILE A 441 17.99 -24.64 11.76
N LEU A 442 18.90 -24.30 10.86
CA LEU A 442 19.82 -25.21 10.21
C LEU A 442 21.16 -25.15 10.94
N ILE A 443 21.53 -26.20 11.65
CA ILE A 443 22.76 -26.27 12.45
C ILE A 443 23.77 -27.17 11.72
N PRO A 444 24.85 -26.63 11.13
CA PRO A 444 25.85 -27.45 10.46
C PRO A 444 26.52 -28.46 11.40
N VAL A 445 26.73 -29.68 10.92
CA VAL A 445 27.44 -30.73 11.65
C VAL A 445 28.94 -30.61 11.41
N GLY A 446 29.72 -30.49 12.48
CA GLY A 446 31.18 -30.35 12.46
C GLY A 446 31.84 -31.07 13.64
N GLU A 447 33.09 -30.72 13.92
CA GLU A 447 33.85 -31.28 15.05
C GLU A 447 33.46 -30.61 16.38
N ALA A 448 33.44 -31.40 17.45
CA ALA A 448 33.06 -30.92 18.79
C ALA A 448 33.94 -29.74 19.24
N GLY A 449 33.29 -28.66 19.69
CA GLY A 449 33.97 -27.47 20.20
C GLY A 449 34.52 -26.52 19.13
N THR A 450 34.25 -26.75 17.85
CA THR A 450 34.61 -25.83 16.76
C THR A 450 33.53 -24.76 16.53
N ALA A 451 33.89 -23.68 15.82
CA ALA A 451 32.97 -22.60 15.41
C ALA A 451 32.20 -21.87 16.55
N LEU A 452 32.74 -21.85 17.78
CA LEU A 452 32.19 -21.09 18.93
C LEU A 452 30.68 -21.34 19.17
N GLY A 453 30.24 -22.59 19.15
CA GLY A 453 28.86 -22.97 19.46
C GLY A 453 27.86 -22.79 18.33
N LYS A 454 28.33 -22.55 17.10
CA LYS A 454 27.49 -22.43 15.90
C LYS A 454 27.31 -23.75 15.12
N THR A 455 27.91 -24.84 15.59
CA THR A 455 27.84 -26.16 14.95
C THR A 455 27.37 -27.20 15.94
N ALA A 456 26.69 -28.23 15.42
CA ALA A 456 26.41 -29.45 16.14
C ALA A 456 27.52 -30.47 15.89
N TYR A 457 27.63 -31.49 16.73
CA TYR A 457 28.44 -32.68 16.45
C TYR A 457 27.63 -33.93 16.78
N ILE A 458 27.94 -35.05 16.12
CA ILE A 458 27.29 -36.33 16.37
C ILE A 458 28.29 -37.26 17.02
N GLU A 459 27.94 -37.84 18.16
CA GLU A 459 28.76 -38.84 18.82
C GLU A 459 27.88 -40.00 19.30
N ASN A 460 28.29 -41.24 19.00
CA ASN A 460 27.57 -42.47 19.36
C ASN A 460 26.08 -42.47 18.95
N GLY A 461 25.74 -41.79 17.85
CA GLY A 461 24.37 -41.67 17.35
C GLY A 461 23.56 -40.51 17.95
N THR A 462 24.09 -39.78 18.92
CA THR A 462 23.44 -38.62 19.55
C THR A 462 23.99 -37.32 18.97
N ALA A 463 23.09 -36.46 18.48
CA ALA A 463 23.45 -35.11 18.05
C ALA A 463 23.51 -34.16 19.24
N TYR A 464 24.59 -33.40 19.33
CA TYR A 464 24.87 -32.42 20.38
C TYR A 464 24.90 -31.02 19.81
N ALA A 465 24.18 -30.09 20.42
CA ALA A 465 24.17 -28.67 20.07
C ALA A 465 24.51 -27.80 21.28
N ALA A 466 25.02 -26.60 21.04
CA ALA A 466 25.34 -25.65 22.09
C ALA A 466 24.05 -25.14 22.75
N LEU A 467 24.00 -25.20 24.08
CA LEU A 467 22.81 -24.87 24.85
C LEU A 467 22.36 -23.41 24.63
N ASP A 468 23.30 -22.46 24.71
CA ASP A 468 23.01 -21.03 24.54
C ASP A 468 22.47 -20.70 23.15
N MET A 469 22.90 -21.44 22.13
CA MET A 469 22.42 -21.25 20.76
C MET A 469 20.97 -21.72 20.64
N LEU A 470 20.64 -22.89 21.19
CA LEU A 470 19.26 -23.41 21.19
C LEU A 470 18.34 -22.45 21.95
N ALA A 471 18.74 -22.06 23.16
CA ALA A 471 17.98 -21.14 24.01
C ALA A 471 17.70 -19.81 23.29
N LEU A 472 18.74 -19.15 22.78
CA LEU A 472 18.60 -17.89 22.05
C LEU A 472 17.72 -17.99 20.81
N LYS A 473 17.81 -19.09 20.06
CA LYS A 473 17.10 -19.23 18.79
C LYS A 473 15.65 -19.67 18.95
N MET A 474 15.32 -20.31 20.06
CA MET A 474 13.99 -20.81 20.39
C MET A 474 13.33 -19.98 21.49
N ASP A 475 13.77 -18.72 21.66
CA ASP A 475 13.19 -17.73 22.57
C ASP A 475 13.08 -18.22 24.04
N ALA A 476 14.11 -18.94 24.51
CA ALA A 476 14.25 -19.44 25.88
C ALA A 476 15.46 -18.81 26.59
N ASP A 477 15.39 -18.77 27.92
CA ASP A 477 16.44 -18.17 28.76
C ASP A 477 17.32 -19.25 29.39
N ALA A 478 18.64 -19.17 29.14
CA ALA A 478 19.62 -20.06 29.75
C ALA A 478 20.40 -19.36 30.87
N ALA A 479 20.51 -20.00 32.02
CA ALA A 479 21.29 -19.55 33.17
C ALA A 479 22.22 -20.67 33.67
N TYR A 480 23.33 -20.28 34.31
CA TYR A 480 24.32 -21.24 34.81
C TYR A 480 24.66 -20.97 36.28
N ASN A 481 24.73 -22.04 37.07
CA ASN A 481 25.19 -22.02 38.45
C ASN A 481 26.12 -23.22 38.71
N GLY A 482 27.43 -22.98 38.67
CA GLY A 482 28.44 -24.03 38.80
C GLY A 482 28.34 -25.05 37.67
N ASP A 483 28.12 -26.32 38.03
CA ASP A 483 27.94 -27.43 37.08
C ASP A 483 26.47 -27.64 36.68
N THR A 484 25.56 -26.74 37.07
CA THR A 484 24.14 -26.78 36.71
C THR A 484 23.83 -25.70 35.67
N ALA A 485 23.13 -26.08 34.61
CA ALA A 485 22.52 -25.19 33.64
C ALA A 485 21.00 -25.27 33.78
N THR A 486 20.32 -24.12 33.71
CA THR A 486 18.88 -24.01 33.82
C THR A 486 18.34 -23.35 32.56
N ILE A 487 17.34 -23.96 31.93
CA ILE A 487 16.60 -23.39 30.80
C ILE A 487 15.20 -23.04 31.29
N THR A 488 14.80 -21.79 31.11
CA THR A 488 13.40 -21.37 31.29
C THR A 488 12.77 -21.22 29.91
N THR A 489 11.75 -22.03 29.64
CA THR A 489 11.05 -22.02 28.36
C THR A 489 10.10 -20.82 28.26
N TYR A 490 9.60 -20.52 27.06
CA TYR A 490 8.55 -19.52 26.86
C TYR A 490 7.28 -19.76 27.70
N TRP A 491 7.01 -21.01 28.10
CA TRP A 491 5.82 -21.43 28.85
C TRP A 491 6.07 -21.48 30.37
N ASP A 492 7.15 -20.87 30.87
CA ASP A 492 7.60 -20.89 32.26
C ASP A 492 8.00 -22.28 32.83
N SER A 493 8.04 -23.34 32.01
CA SER A 493 8.65 -24.62 32.40
C SER A 493 10.17 -24.47 32.58
N VAL A 494 10.71 -25.15 33.60
CA VAL A 494 12.11 -25.09 33.98
C VAL A 494 12.78 -26.44 33.76
N ILE A 495 13.84 -26.45 32.95
CA ILE A 495 14.68 -27.62 32.69
C ILE A 495 16.03 -27.41 33.37
N GLU A 496 16.35 -28.24 34.36
CA GLU A 496 17.64 -28.27 35.02
C GLU A 496 18.51 -29.40 34.46
N LEU A 497 19.74 -29.05 34.11
CA LEU A 497 20.72 -29.91 33.46
C LEU A 497 22.01 -29.89 34.29
N THR A 498 22.51 -31.07 34.66
CA THR A 498 23.81 -31.17 35.36
C THR A 498 24.89 -31.63 34.38
N ILE A 499 25.99 -30.89 34.29
CA ILE A 499 27.14 -31.25 33.45
C ILE A 499 27.68 -32.62 33.88
N GLY A 500 27.84 -33.53 32.92
CA GLY A 500 28.26 -34.92 33.14
C GLY A 500 27.12 -35.89 33.43
N SER A 501 25.88 -35.41 33.61
CA SER A 501 24.68 -36.24 33.82
C SER A 501 23.94 -36.49 32.50
N SER A 502 23.34 -37.67 32.37
CA SER A 502 22.33 -37.99 31.34
C SER A 502 20.89 -37.83 31.85
N ASN A 503 20.71 -37.39 33.10
CA ASN A 503 19.38 -37.09 33.66
C ASN A 503 19.16 -35.57 33.70
N ALA A 504 18.01 -35.14 33.23
CA ALA A 504 17.47 -33.79 33.37
C ALA A 504 16.38 -33.77 34.45
N ILE A 505 16.11 -32.61 35.04
CA ILE A 505 14.96 -32.37 35.90
C ILE A 505 14.06 -31.34 35.21
N ILE A 506 12.83 -31.72 34.89
CA ILE A 506 11.83 -30.84 34.24
C ILE A 506 10.72 -30.62 35.24
N ASP A 507 10.52 -29.37 35.67
CA ASP A 507 9.50 -28.97 36.65
C ASP A 507 9.49 -29.83 37.93
N GLY A 508 10.67 -30.29 38.35
CA GLY A 508 10.89 -31.10 39.56
C GLY A 508 10.84 -32.62 39.36
N GLU A 509 10.54 -33.10 38.15
CA GLU A 509 10.53 -34.52 37.80
C GLU A 509 11.76 -34.92 36.98
N SER A 510 12.29 -36.13 37.18
CA SER A 510 13.52 -36.57 36.52
C SER A 510 13.25 -37.33 35.22
N TYR A 511 13.97 -36.96 34.17
CA TYR A 511 13.88 -37.55 32.82
C TYR A 511 15.26 -37.99 32.32
N GLU A 512 15.33 -39.16 31.68
CA GLU A 512 16.57 -39.69 31.07
C GLU A 512 16.73 -39.15 29.64
N MET A 513 17.93 -38.68 29.31
CA MET A 513 18.30 -38.14 28.00
C MET A 513 19.12 -39.15 27.18
N ASP A 514 19.07 -39.03 25.86
CA ASP A 514 19.87 -39.83 24.90
C ASP A 514 21.39 -39.57 24.96
N GLY A 515 21.86 -38.77 25.91
CA GLY A 515 23.28 -38.47 26.08
C GLY A 515 23.55 -37.61 27.32
N THR A 516 24.82 -37.54 27.71
CA THR A 516 25.25 -36.72 28.84
C THR A 516 25.43 -35.25 28.45
N VAL A 517 25.14 -34.31 29.35
CA VAL A 517 25.49 -32.89 29.19
C VAL A 517 27.01 -32.76 29.24
N ARG A 518 27.60 -32.03 28.30
CA ARG A 518 29.07 -31.97 28.12
C ARG A 518 29.57 -30.54 28.06
N LYS A 519 30.86 -30.38 28.36
CA LYS A 519 31.53 -29.09 28.25
C LYS A 519 32.73 -29.21 27.30
N HIS A 520 32.69 -28.47 26.20
CA HIS A 520 33.78 -28.39 25.21
C HIS A 520 34.16 -26.93 24.98
N ASN A 521 35.44 -26.61 25.13
CA ASN A 521 35.98 -25.25 24.92
C ASN A 521 35.21 -24.15 25.68
N GLY A 522 34.76 -24.45 26.90
CA GLY A 522 34.01 -23.53 27.76
C GLY A 522 32.51 -23.47 27.50
N LEU A 523 32.01 -24.07 26.41
CA LEU A 523 30.60 -24.10 26.06
C LEU A 523 29.93 -25.40 26.53
N VAL A 524 28.67 -25.29 26.94
CA VAL A 524 27.84 -26.44 27.33
C VAL A 524 27.09 -26.97 26.10
N TYR A 525 27.27 -28.26 25.84
CA TYR A 525 26.61 -29.01 24.77
C TYR A 525 25.64 -30.01 25.37
N VAL A 526 24.46 -30.09 24.76
CA VAL A 526 23.32 -30.89 25.24
C VAL A 526 22.80 -31.78 24.11
N PRO A 527 22.18 -32.93 24.41
CA PRO A 527 21.46 -33.71 23.40
C PRO A 527 20.43 -32.82 22.70
N CYS A 528 20.67 -32.52 21.42
CA CYS A 528 19.96 -31.50 20.67
C CYS A 528 18.47 -31.83 20.54
N ARG A 529 18.15 -33.10 20.29
CA ARG A 529 16.77 -33.57 20.15
C ARG A 529 15.99 -33.36 21.44
N PHE A 530 16.49 -33.91 22.56
CA PHE A 530 15.83 -33.83 23.85
C PHE A 530 15.50 -32.37 24.22
N ILE A 531 16.47 -31.46 24.14
CA ILE A 531 16.25 -30.06 24.52
C ILE A 531 15.34 -29.33 23.54
N ALA A 532 15.49 -29.53 22.23
CA ALA A 532 14.63 -28.88 21.25
C ALA A 532 13.17 -29.36 21.34
N GLU A 533 12.94 -30.65 21.63
CA GLU A 533 11.59 -31.22 21.80
C GLU A 533 10.88 -30.65 23.03
N GLU A 534 11.59 -30.51 24.16
CA GLU A 534 11.04 -29.83 25.35
C GLU A 534 10.75 -28.33 25.10
N LEU A 535 11.44 -27.72 24.14
CA LEU A 535 11.18 -26.35 23.67
C LEU A 535 10.10 -26.28 22.57
N GLY A 536 9.43 -27.39 22.24
CA GLY A 536 8.34 -27.45 21.26
C GLY A 536 8.79 -27.64 19.81
N GLY A 537 10.04 -28.01 19.58
CA GLY A 537 10.62 -28.27 18.26
C GLY A 537 10.69 -29.75 17.88
N TYR A 538 10.91 -30.00 16.59
CA TYR A 538 11.13 -31.29 15.97
C TYR A 538 12.54 -31.31 15.37
N VAL A 539 13.26 -32.41 15.56
CA VAL A 539 14.67 -32.50 15.15
C VAL A 539 14.93 -33.68 14.21
N TRP A 540 15.50 -33.39 13.04
CA TRP A 540 16.02 -34.41 12.13
C TRP A 540 17.39 -34.03 11.56
N PHE A 541 18.10 -35.03 11.03
CA PHE A 541 19.36 -34.82 10.33
C PHE A 541 19.09 -34.82 8.81
N ASP A 542 19.54 -33.77 8.13
CA ASP A 542 19.56 -33.71 6.67
C ASP A 542 20.95 -34.13 6.18
N GLU A 543 21.03 -35.35 5.63
CA GLU A 543 22.27 -35.94 5.14
C GLU A 543 22.84 -35.21 3.92
N GLU A 544 22.00 -34.64 3.06
CA GLU A 544 22.44 -33.97 1.83
C GLU A 544 23.13 -32.64 2.15
N GLN A 545 22.60 -31.91 3.13
CA GLN A 545 23.15 -30.64 3.57
C GLN A 545 24.14 -30.76 4.73
N ASN A 546 24.23 -31.94 5.36
CA ASN A 546 25.02 -32.21 6.57
C ASN A 546 24.69 -31.24 7.71
N VAL A 547 23.39 -31.07 8.00
CA VAL A 547 22.87 -30.18 9.05
C VAL A 547 21.87 -30.90 9.95
N ILE A 548 21.85 -30.54 11.24
CA ILE A 548 20.71 -30.83 12.12
C ILE A 548 19.67 -29.74 11.89
N VAL A 549 18.46 -30.13 11.51
CA VAL A 549 17.33 -29.22 11.37
C VAL A 549 16.50 -29.27 12.65
N VAL A 550 16.23 -28.11 13.22
CA VAL A 550 15.29 -27.92 14.33
C VAL A 550 14.14 -27.06 13.82
N GLU A 551 12.93 -27.59 13.79
CA GLU A 551 11.73 -26.90 13.31
C GLU A 551 10.68 -26.82 14.41
N TRP A 552 10.08 -25.66 14.64
CA TRP A 552 9.01 -25.51 15.62
C TRP A 552 7.93 -24.56 15.11
N TYR A 553 6.79 -24.63 15.78
CA TYR A 553 5.60 -23.87 15.43
C TYR A 553 5.45 -22.69 16.40
N GLU A 554 5.28 -21.49 15.86
CA GLU A 554 4.93 -20.27 16.62
C GLU A 554 3.47 -19.88 16.39
#